data_AF-A0A5R8ZWY9-F1
#
_entry.id   AF-A0A5R8ZWY9-F1
#
_cell.length_a   1.000
_cell.length_b   1.000
_cell.length_c   1.000
_cell.angle_alpha   90.00
_cell.angle_beta   90.00
_cell.angle_gamma   90.00
#
_symmetry.space_group_name_H-M   'P 1'
#
loop_
_entity.id
_entity.type
_entity.pdbx_description
1 polymer ?
#
loop_
_entity_poly.entity_id
_entity_poly.type
_entity_poly.pdbx_seq_one_letter_code
_entity_poly.pdbx_strand_id
1 'polypeptide(L)' 'VIKGCGDLPVPKAAYVEITRLLHPVAKSIMYGEACSMVPLYKQPKQI' A
#
# COMPACT_ATOMS: atom_id res chain seq x y z
N VAL A 1 -4.62 0.96 2.19
CA VAL A 1 -4.40 -0.45 1.80
C VAL A 1 -4.38 -0.50 0.29
N ILE A 2 -3.40 -1.19 -0.30
CA ILE A 2 -3.18 -1.31 -1.74
C ILE A 2 -3.40 -2.79 -2.09
N LYS A 3 -4.31 -3.07 -3.05
CA LYS A 3 -5.00 -4.35 -3.30
C LYS A 3 -6.24 -4.53 -2.40
N GLY A 4 -7.33 -5.02 -3.00
CA GLY A 4 -8.54 -5.47 -2.31
C GLY A 4 -8.86 -6.92 -2.70
N CYS A 5 -10.07 -7.40 -2.42
CA CYS A 5 -10.50 -8.78 -2.73
C CYS A 5 -10.83 -9.01 -4.21
N GLY A 6 -10.22 -8.24 -5.12
CA GLY A 6 -10.47 -8.35 -6.56
C GLY A 6 -9.39 -9.17 -7.26
N ASP A 7 -9.82 -10.04 -8.18
CA ASP A 7 -8.95 -10.94 -8.95
C ASP A 7 -8.46 -10.34 -10.27
N LEU A 8 -8.66 -9.03 -10.46
CA LEU A 8 -8.19 -8.35 -11.65
C LEU A 8 -6.65 -8.47 -11.73
N PRO A 9 -6.11 -8.89 -12.88
CA PRO A 9 -4.66 -8.99 -13.06
C PRO A 9 -4.06 -7.58 -13.13
N VAL A 10 -3.61 -7.08 -11.99
CA VAL A 10 -2.89 -5.80 -11.90
C VAL A 10 -1.38 -6.07 -11.99
N PRO A 11 -0.65 -5.40 -12.90
CA PRO A 11 0.79 -5.54 -12.99
C PRO A 11 1.48 -5.16 -11.68
N LYS A 12 2.51 -5.93 -11.28
CA LYS A 12 3.29 -5.66 -10.07
C LYS A 12 3.86 -4.24 -10.02
N ALA A 13 4.28 -3.70 -11.17
CA ALA A 13 4.81 -2.35 -11.29
C ALA A 13 3.80 -1.26 -10.86
N ALA A 14 2.50 -1.47 -11.09
CA ALA A 14 1.47 -0.52 -10.69
C ALA A 14 1.38 -0.38 -9.16
N TYR A 15 1.56 -1.47 -8.42
CA TYR A 15 1.60 -1.45 -6.96
C TYR A 15 2.81 -0.70 -6.41
N VAL A 16 3.95 -0.78 -7.10
CA VAL A 16 5.16 -0.02 -6.73
C VAL A 16 4.93 1.47 -6.98
N GLU A 17 4.39 1.83 -8.15
CA GLU A 17 4.19 3.24 -8.50
C GLU A 17 3.14 3.91 -7.62
N ILE A 18 2.01 3.24 -7.34
CA ILE A 18 1.01 3.82 -6.43
C ILE A 18 1.57 3.98 -5.01
N THR A 19 2.44 3.07 -4.57
CA THR A 19 3.14 3.21 -3.27
C THR A 19 4.05 4.44 -3.27
N ARG A 20 4.78 4.69 -4.37
CA ARG A 20 5.64 5.88 -4.54
C ARG A 20 4.83 7.18 -4.47
N LEU A 21 3.68 7.22 -5.15
CA LEU A 21 2.79 8.38 -5.15
C LEU A 21 2.12 8.63 -3.78
N LEU A 22 1.82 7.56 -3.04
CA LEU A 22 1.19 7.66 -1.72
C LEU A 22 2.18 7.94 -0.58
N HIS A 23 3.46 7.62 -0.74
CA HIS A 23 4.49 7.81 0.28
C HIS A 23 4.53 9.21 0.92
N PRO A 24 4.45 10.35 0.19
CA PRO A 24 4.51 11.67 0.79
C PRO A 24 3.23 12.11 1.53
N VAL A 25 2.09 11.46 1.29
CA VAL A 25 0.78 11.90 1.81
C VAL A 25 0.16 10.93 2.81
N ALA A 26 0.50 9.65 2.72
CA ALA A 26 -0.09 8.61 3.56
C ALA A 26 0.70 8.42 4.85
N LYS A 27 0.00 8.42 6.00
CA LYS A 27 0.61 8.10 7.31
C LYS A 27 1.00 6.62 7.43
N SER A 28 0.33 5.74 6.70
CA SER A 28 0.66 4.32 6.61
C SER A 28 0.22 3.75 5.28
N ILE A 29 0.98 2.78 4.78
CA ILE A 29 0.70 2.04 3.56
C ILE A 29 0.78 0.55 3.91
N MET A 30 -0.24 -0.18 3.48
CA MET A 30 -0.37 -1.62 3.69
C MET A 30 -0.73 -2.27 2.35
N TYR A 31 -0.29 -3.50 2.13
CA TYR A 31 -0.54 -4.26 0.90
C TYR A 31 -1.25 -5.57 1.19
N GLY A 32 -2.24 -5.93 0.39
CA GLY A 32 -3.01 -7.17 0.53
C GLY A 32 -4.50 -6.92 0.81
N GLU A 33 -5.24 -7.99 1.05
CA GLU A 33 -6.68 -7.91 1.34
C GLU A 33 -6.94 -7.40 2.76
N ALA A 34 -8.13 -6.88 3.03
CA ALA A 34 -8.46 -6.32 4.35
C ALA A 34 -8.22 -7.32 5.50
N CYS A 35 -8.48 -8.62 5.25
CA CYS A 35 -8.27 -9.70 6.21
C CYS A 35 -6.80 -10.16 6.34
N SER A 36 -5.93 -9.80 5.38
CA SER A 36 -4.56 -10.34 5.25
C SER A 36 -3.51 -9.29 4.87
N MET A 37 -3.76 -8.01 5.20
CA MET A 37 -2.88 -6.93 4.80
C MET A 37 -1.60 -6.88 5.62
N VAL A 38 -0.49 -6.67 4.91
CA VAL A 38 0.85 -6.54 5.49
C VAL A 38 1.25 -5.06 5.49
N PRO A 39 1.74 -4.51 6.61
CA PRO A 39 2.24 -3.14 6.65
C PRO A 39 3.54 -3.02 5.85
N LEU A 40 3.60 -2.08 4.90
CA LEU A 40 4.79 -1.80 4.09
C LEU A 40 5.48 -0.50 4.51
N TYR A 41 4.70 0.49 4.95
CA TYR A 41 5.24 1.77 5.39
C TYR A 41 4.38 2.35 6.51
N LYS A 42 5.04 3.01 7.45
CA LYS A 42 4.42 3.83 8.47
C LYS A 42 5.27 5.07 8.64
N GLN A 43 4.63 6.23 8.58
CA GLN A 43 5.31 7.50 8.77
C GLN A 43 5.98 7.49 10.16
N PRO A 44 7.30 7.77 10.24
CA PRO A 44 7.97 7.95 11.51
C PRO A 44 7.26 9.03 12.30
N LYS A 45 7.01 8.79 13.59
CA LYS A 45 6.50 9.85 14.46
C LYS A 45 7.59 10.91 14.57
N GLN A 46 7.26 12.16 14.24
CA GLN A 46 8.09 13.28 14.65
C GLN A 46 8.05 13.34 16.18
N ILE A 47 9.22 13.19 16.80
CA ILE A 47 9.43 13.22 18.25
C ILE A 47 9.78 14.65 18.63
#